data_AF-A0A662PMC3-F1
#
_entry.id   AF-A0A662PMC3-F1
#
_cell.length_a   1.000
_cell.length_b   1.000
_cell.length_c   1.000
_cell.angle_alpha   90.00
_cell.angle_beta   90.00
_cell.angle_gamma   90.00
#
_symmetry.space_group_name_H-M   'P 1'
#
loop_
_entity.id
_entity.type
_entity.pdbx_description
1 polymer ?
#
loop_
_entity_poly.entity_id
_entity_poly.type
_entity_poly.pdbx_seq_one_letter_code
_entity_poly.pdbx_strand_id
1 'polypeptide(L)'
;MEEKKLPDPPSRGILGYLKMVGPGVILGSLAIGSGEWILFPALVVKYGPYLLWAALLSAIIQAVVAVESLKYTIYCGQPIHKAYQRLPPNPLTWAWAW
;
A
#
# COMPACT_ATOMS: atom_id res chain seq x y z
N MET A 1 -5.14 -20.61 -29.10
CA MET A 1 -4.72 -19.55 -28.16
C MET A 1 -3.57 -20.13 -27.38
N GLU A 2 -2.36 -19.65 -27.65
CA GLU A 2 -1.12 -20.18 -27.08
C GLU A 2 -1.17 -20.06 -25.54
N GLU A 3 -1.06 -21.19 -24.84
CA GLU A 3 -0.90 -21.20 -23.38
C GLU A 3 0.42 -20.50 -23.04
N LYS A 4 0.34 -19.21 -22.72
CA LYS A 4 1.48 -18.46 -22.22
C LYS A 4 1.81 -19.00 -20.83
N LYS A 5 2.70 -20.00 -20.77
CA LYS A 5 3.24 -20.54 -19.53
C LYS A 5 3.71 -19.38 -18.66
N LEU A 6 3.10 -19.25 -17.49
CA LEU A 6 3.53 -18.30 -16.48
C LEU A 6 4.98 -18.62 -16.10
N PRO A 7 5.83 -17.60 -15.90
CA PRO A 7 7.18 -17.83 -15.44
C PRO A 7 7.16 -18.61 -14.13
N ASP A 8 8.07 -19.56 -13.98
CA ASP A 8 8.19 -20.33 -12.75
C ASP A 8 8.34 -19.39 -11.55
N PRO A 9 7.66 -19.69 -10.43
CA PRO A 9 7.77 -18.86 -9.23
C PRO A 9 9.24 -18.75 -8.83
N PRO A 10 9.66 -17.59 -8.31
CA PRO A 10 11.04 -17.40 -7.87
C PRO A 10 11.43 -18.49 -6.86
N SER A 11 12.72 -18.77 -6.78
CA SER A 11 13.24 -19.72 -5.80
C SER A 11 12.81 -19.31 -4.38
N ARG A 12 12.26 -20.27 -3.64
CA ARG A 12 11.90 -20.09 -2.22
C ARG A 12 13.19 -19.98 -1.40
N GLY A 13 13.71 -18.77 -1.28
CA GLY A 13 14.93 -18.46 -0.53
C GLY A 13 15.05 -16.96 -0.29
N ILE A 14 15.85 -16.57 0.70
CA ILE A 14 16.01 -15.16 1.13
C ILE A 14 16.41 -14.26 -0.05
N LEU A 15 17.32 -14.72 -0.92
CA LEU A 15 17.71 -14.00 -2.14
C LEU A 15 16.56 -13.89 -3.17
N GLY A 16 15.69 -14.88 -3.26
CA GLY A 16 14.51 -14.85 -4.14
C GLY A 16 13.49 -13.81 -3.68
N TYR A 17 13.25 -13.72 -2.36
CA TYR A 17 12.39 -12.70 -1.78
C TYR A 17 12.95 -11.28 -1.96
N LEU A 18 14.25 -11.06 -1.74
CA LEU A 18 14.87 -9.75 -1.95
C LEU A 18 14.71 -9.22 -3.39
N LYS A 19 14.74 -10.11 -4.40
CA LYS A 19 14.47 -9.74 -5.80
C LYS A 19 13.02 -9.28 -6.03
N MET A 20 12.07 -9.74 -5.22
CA MET A 20 10.65 -9.37 -5.30
C MET A 20 10.28 -8.13 -4.49
N VAL A 21 11.13 -7.73 -3.54
CA VAL A 21 10.86 -6.59 -2.65
C VAL A 21 10.94 -5.25 -3.38
N GLY A 22 11.67 -5.18 -4.52
CA GLY A 22 11.90 -3.96 -5.29
C GLY A 22 10.64 -3.14 -5.59
N PRO A 23 9.62 -3.70 -6.28
CA PRO A 23 8.37 -2.99 -6.56
C PRO A 23 7.65 -2.50 -5.29
N GLY A 24 7.65 -3.29 -4.22
CA GLY A 24 7.04 -2.93 -2.94
C GLY A 24 7.75 -1.76 -2.26
N VAL A 25 9.08 -1.73 -2.30
CA VAL A 25 9.88 -0.62 -1.74
C VAL A 25 9.68 0.67 -2.53
N ILE A 26 9.62 0.59 -3.86
CA ILE A 26 9.34 1.77 -4.70
C ILE A 26 7.96 2.34 -4.34
N LEU A 27 6.92 1.50 -4.30
CA LEU A 27 5.57 1.94 -3.93
C LEU A 27 5.51 2.48 -2.49
N GLY A 28 6.19 1.84 -1.54
CA GLY A 28 6.27 2.31 -0.16
C GLY A 28 6.97 3.66 -0.03
N SER A 29 8.03 3.91 -0.81
CA SER A 29 8.75 5.20 -0.81
C SER A 29 7.90 6.35 -1.36
N LEU A 30 7.04 6.07 -2.35
CA LEU A 30 6.10 7.05 -2.90
C LEU A 30 4.97 7.40 -1.93
N ALA A 31 4.64 6.48 -1.02
CA ALA A 31 3.56 6.67 -0.05
C ALA A 31 3.93 7.58 1.13
N ILE A 32 5.23 7.87 1.34
CA ILE A 32 5.70 8.75 2.41
C ILE A 32 5.79 10.19 1.88
N GLY A 33 4.89 11.05 2.33
CA GLY A 33 4.87 12.46 1.93
C GLY A 33 5.81 13.34 2.76
N SER A 34 6.18 14.51 2.22
CA SER A 34 6.92 15.54 2.97
C SER A 34 6.11 16.10 4.15
N GLY A 35 4.77 16.05 4.07
CA GLY A 35 3.88 16.48 5.14
C GLY A 35 4.02 15.63 6.42
N GLU A 36 4.17 14.32 6.28
CA GLU A 36 4.40 13.43 7.44
C GLU A 36 5.76 13.69 8.08
N TRP A 37 6.79 13.98 7.28
CA TRP A 37 8.14 14.30 7.80
C TRP A 37 8.18 15.53 8.70
N ILE A 38 7.30 16.51 8.50
CA ILE A 38 7.24 17.75 9.30
C ILE A 38 6.21 17.61 10.44
N LEU A 39 5.07 16.97 10.16
CA LEU A 39 3.99 16.82 11.13
C LEU A 39 4.39 15.91 12.28
N PHE A 40 5.13 14.84 12.00
CA PHE A 40 5.48 13.82 12.99
C PHE A 40 6.41 14.37 14.09
N PRO A 41 7.53 15.07 13.78
CA PRO A 41 8.34 15.73 14.79
C PRO A 41 7.57 16.81 15.55
N ALA A 42 6.73 17.60 14.86
CA ALA A 42 5.92 18.64 15.50
C ALA A 42 4.94 18.05 16.53
N LEU A 43 4.30 16.93 16.22
CA LEU A 43 3.41 16.22 17.13
C LEU A 43 4.17 15.62 18.33
N VAL A 44 5.34 15.00 18.10
CA VAL A 44 6.17 14.43 19.17
C VAL A 44 6.69 15.51 20.12
N VAL A 45 7.07 16.68 19.61
CA VAL A 45 7.50 17.82 20.45
C VAL A 45 6.32 18.38 21.27
N LYS A 46 5.12 18.46 20.67
CA LYS A 46 3.96 19.07 21.32
C LYS A 46 3.25 18.16 22.34
N TYR A 47 3.18 16.86 22.06
CA TYR A 47 2.41 15.89 22.85
C TYR A 47 3.25 14.77 23.46
N GLY A 48 4.57 14.79 23.22
CA GLY A 48 5.49 13.78 23.68
C GLY A 48 5.45 12.47 22.87
N PRO A 49 6.27 11.47 23.24
CA PRO A 49 6.35 10.18 22.56
C PRO A 49 5.09 9.31 22.73
N TYR A 50 4.13 9.75 23.54
CA TYR A 50 2.90 9.00 23.82
C TYR A 50 1.99 8.85 22.59
N LEU A 51 2.18 9.63 21.52
CA LEU A 51 1.42 9.49 20.26
C LEU A 51 2.01 8.45 19.29
N LEU A 52 3.20 7.90 19.56
CA LEU A 52 3.88 6.99 18.63
C LEU A 52 3.10 5.69 18.37
N TRP A 53 2.24 5.25 19.30
CA TRP A 53 1.39 4.09 19.08
C TRP A 53 0.37 4.32 17.95
N ALA A 54 -0.11 5.55 17.77
CA ALA A 54 -1.05 5.88 16.70
C ALA A 54 -0.38 5.76 15.33
N ALA A 55 0.90 6.10 15.25
CA ALA A 55 1.71 5.90 14.05
C ALA A 55 1.96 4.43 13.75
N LEU A 56 2.26 3.63 14.79
CA LEU A 56 2.38 2.18 14.63
C LEU A 56 1.07 1.56 14.11
N LEU A 57 -0.06 1.98 14.68
CA LEU A 57 -1.38 1.55 14.22
C LEU A 57 -1.64 1.96 12.76
N SER A 58 -1.30 3.20 12.40
CA SER A 58 -1.39 3.70 11.02
C SER A 58 -0.55 2.87 10.06
N ALA A 59 0.70 2.55 10.42
CA ALA A 59 1.59 1.74 9.61
C ALA A 59 1.06 0.31 9.39
N ILE A 60 0.45 -0.30 10.42
CA ILE A 60 -0.18 -1.62 10.30
C ILE A 60 -1.37 -1.55 9.33
N ILE A 61 -2.25 -0.57 9.49
CA ILE A 61 -3.41 -0.39 8.60
C ILE A 61 -2.94 -0.18 7.15
N GLN A 62 -1.95 0.68 6.95
CA GLN A 62 -1.37 0.95 5.64
C GLN A 62 -0.76 -0.30 5.00
N ALA A 63 -0.06 -1.13 5.79
CA ALA A 63 0.50 -2.39 5.31
C ALA A 63 -0.60 -3.37 4.88
N VAL A 64 -1.68 -3.50 5.65
CA VAL A 64 -2.83 -4.34 5.29
C VAL A 64 -3.47 -3.84 4.00
N VAL A 65 -3.78 -2.55 3.91
CA VAL A 65 -4.40 -1.94 2.71
C VAL A 65 -3.51 -2.11 1.47
N ALA A 66 -2.20 -1.96 1.61
CA ALA A 66 -1.25 -2.16 0.52
C ALA A 66 -1.25 -3.62 0.02
N VAL A 67 -1.22 -4.59 0.94
CA VAL A 67 -1.25 -6.02 0.61
C VAL A 67 -2.58 -6.42 -0.04
N GLU A 68 -3.71 -5.94 0.48
CA GLU A 68 -5.03 -6.19 -0.14
C GLU A 68 -5.14 -5.56 -1.54
N SER A 69 -4.62 -4.35 -1.71
CA SER A 69 -4.62 -3.66 -3.01
C SER A 69 -3.79 -4.40 -4.07
N LEU A 70 -2.64 -4.95 -3.66
CA LEU A 70 -1.81 -5.80 -4.52
C LEU A 70 -2.53 -7.09 -4.91
N LYS A 71 -3.11 -7.80 -3.94
CA LYS A 71 -3.88 -9.04 -4.19
C LYS A 71 -5.05 -8.80 -5.14
N TYR A 72 -5.83 -7.72 -4.93
CA TYR A 72 -6.94 -7.38 -5.80
C TYR A 72 -6.49 -7.16 -7.25
N THR A 73 -5.36 -6.48 -7.45
CA THR A 73 -4.80 -6.24 -8.78
C THR A 73 -4.40 -7.54 -9.47
N ILE A 74 -3.82 -8.50 -8.72
CA ILE A 74 -3.45 -9.82 -9.23
C ILE A 74 -4.70 -10.66 -9.59
N TYR A 75 -5.74 -10.64 -8.75
CA TYR A 75 -6.94 -11.45 -8.98
C TYR A 75 -7.85 -10.93 -10.09
N CYS A 76 -8.05 -9.61 -10.17
CA CYS A 76 -9.03 -9.02 -11.08
C CYS A 76 -8.38 -8.40 -12.33
N GLY A 77 -7.06 -8.21 -12.36
CA GLY A 77 -6.36 -7.47 -13.42
C GLY A 77 -6.78 -5.99 -13.51
N GLN A 78 -7.46 -5.48 -12.49
CA GLN A 78 -7.97 -4.11 -12.41
C GLN A 78 -7.34 -3.41 -11.20
N PRO A 79 -7.05 -2.10 -11.31
CA PRO A 79 -6.52 -1.34 -10.19
C PRO A 79 -7.57 -1.16 -9.09
N ILE A 80 -7.10 -1.08 -7.84
CA ILE A 80 -7.97 -1.03 -6.65
C ILE A 80 -8.97 0.14 -6.66
N HIS A 81 -8.63 1.25 -7.31
CA HIS A 81 -9.53 2.39 -7.43
C HIS A 81 -10.84 2.07 -8.17
N LYS A 82 -10.84 1.11 -9.10
CA LYS A 82 -12.08 0.63 -9.72
C LYS A 82 -12.95 -0.19 -8.76
N ALA A 83 -12.36 -0.80 -7.74
CA ALA A 83 -13.11 -1.45 -6.66
C ALA A 83 -13.80 -0.38 -5.80
N TYR A 84 -13.07 0.68 -5.40
CA TYR A 84 -13.62 1.77 -4.60
C TYR A 84 -14.77 2.49 -5.30
N GLN A 85 -14.64 2.74 -6.60
CA GLN A 85 -15.71 3.35 -7.39
C GLN A 85 -16.98 2.50 -7.50
N ARG A 86 -16.92 1.19 -7.21
CA ARG A 86 -18.11 0.31 -7.19
C ARG A 86 -18.78 0.23 -5.82
N LEU A 87 -18.14 0.74 -4.76
CA LEU A 87 -18.73 0.75 -3.42
C LEU A 87 -19.79 1.87 -3.31
N PRO A 88 -20.94 1.61 -2.64
CA PRO A 88 -21.88 2.67 -2.31
C PRO A 88 -21.18 3.73 -1.42
N PRO A 89 -21.54 5.03 -1.48
CA PRO A 89 -22.82 5.59 -1.95
C PRO A 89 -22.85 6.10 -3.41
N ASN A 90 -21.75 6.62 -3.97
CA ASN A 90 -21.72 7.04 -5.38
C ASN A 90 -20.25 7.02 -5.91
N PRO A 91 -19.97 6.49 -7.11
CA PRO A 91 -18.65 6.56 -7.73
C PRO A 91 -18.04 7.98 -7.76
N LEU A 92 -18.87 9.02 -7.88
CA LEU A 92 -18.45 10.42 -7.91
C LEU A 92 -17.94 10.93 -6.55
N THR A 93 -18.45 10.42 -5.42
CA THR A 93 -17.93 10.83 -4.10
C THR A 93 -16.53 10.29 -3.88
N TRP A 94 -16.26 9.09 -4.39
CA TRP A 94 -14.91 8.50 -4.37
C TRP A 94 -13.94 9.21 -5.30
N ALA A 95 -14.42 9.79 -6.41
CA ALA A 95 -13.60 10.60 -7.31
C ALA A 95 -13.27 11.99 -6.74
N TRP A 96 -14.13 12.55 -5.88
CA TRP A 96 -13.87 13.82 -5.20
C TRP A 96 -12.98 13.68 -3.96
N ALA A 97 -13.08 12.55 -3.27
CA ALA A 97 -12.29 12.28 -2.07
C ALA A 97 -10.81 11.95 -2.37
N TRP A 98 -10.46 11.74 -3.63
CA TRP A 98 -9.11 11.41 -4.07
C TRP A 98 -8.47 12.60 -4.80
#